data_AF-A0A967VNA2-F1
#
_entry.id   AF-A0A967VNA2-F1
#
_cell.length_a   1.000
_cell.length_b   1.000
_cell.length_c   1.000
_cell.angle_alpha   90.00
_cell.angle_beta   90.00
_cell.angle_gamma   90.00
#
_symmetry.space_group_name_H-M   'P 1'
#
loop_
_entity.id
_entity.type
_entity.pdbx_description
1 polymer ?
#
loop_
_entity_poly.entity_id
_entity_poly.type
_entity_poly.pdbx_seq_one_letter_code
_entity_poly.pdbx_strand_id
1 'polypeptide(L)' 'ERAAVDIAVVEVGMGGRLDSTNVVTPDVVVITNVAMDHAQYLGDDLATIAAEKAGIIKPGVPVVTAESDP' A
#
# COMPACT_ATOMS: atom_id res chain seq x y z
N GLU A 1 7.72 -0.05 -25.49
CA GLU A 1 8.73 1.00 -25.22
C GLU A 1 8.60 1.48 -23.77
N ARG A 2 9.68 1.97 -23.17
CA ARG A 2 9.64 2.61 -21.85
C ARG A 2 9.37 4.10 -22.02
N ALA A 3 8.43 4.65 -21.27
CA ALA A 3 7.99 6.04 -21.41
C ALA A 3 8.98 7.11 -20.87
N ALA A 4 10.09 6.69 -20.24
CA ALA A 4 11.13 7.57 -19.69
C ALA A 4 10.58 8.71 -18.80
N VAL A 5 9.74 8.35 -17.83
CA VAL A 5 9.16 9.30 -16.87
C VAL A 5 10.14 9.64 -15.75
N ASP A 6 10.09 10.88 -15.25
CA ASP A 6 10.87 11.32 -14.09
C ASP A 6 10.37 10.69 -12.79
N ILE A 7 9.05 10.56 -12.65
CA ILE A 7 8.36 9.96 -11.50
C ILE A 7 7.24 9.05 -11.99
N ALA A 8 7.09 7.90 -11.33
CA ALA A 8 5.97 7.00 -11.55
C ALA A 8 5.13 6.88 -10.26
N VAL A 9 3.82 6.96 -10.40
CA VAL A 9 2.87 6.63 -9.33
C VAL A 9 2.33 5.24 -9.60
N VAL A 10 2.43 4.36 -8.61
CA VAL A 10 1.98 2.97 -8.71
C VAL A 10 0.85 2.75 -7.72
N GLU A 11 -0.37 2.63 -8.23
CA GLU A 11 -1.55 2.33 -7.43
C GLU A 11 -1.58 0.83 -7.11
N VAL A 12 -1.72 0.49 -5.82
CA VAL A 12 -1.88 -0.89 -5.37
C VAL A 12 -3.25 -1.41 -5.82
N GLY A 13 -3.29 -2.61 -6.39
CA GLY A 13 -4.55 -3.23 -6.81
C GLY A 13 -5.41 -3.69 -5.63
N MET A 14 -4.85 -4.51 -4.73
CA MET A 14 -5.56 -5.02 -3.55
C MET A 14 -4.62 -5.31 -2.37
N GLY A 15 -4.97 -4.78 -1.20
CA GLY A 15 -4.16 -4.95 0.02
C GLY A 15 -2.85 -4.18 -0.08
N GLY A 16 -1.75 -4.89 -0.31
CA GLY A 16 -0.41 -4.30 -0.45
C GLY A 16 0.69 -5.34 -0.33
N ARG A 17 0.67 -6.14 0.74
CA ARG A 17 1.70 -7.14 1.06
C ARG A 17 1.97 -8.12 -0.09
N LEU A 18 0.91 -8.64 -0.72
CA LEU A 18 0.98 -9.62 -1.81
C LEU A 18 0.57 -9.04 -3.17
N ASP A 19 0.40 -7.73 -3.27
CA ASP A 19 0.05 -7.11 -4.54
C ASP A 19 1.25 -7.13 -5.49
N SER A 20 0.99 -7.39 -6.78
CA SER A 20 2.03 -7.46 -7.82
C SER A 20 2.85 -6.16 -7.95
N THR A 21 2.29 -5.02 -7.55
CA THR A 21 2.96 -3.73 -7.54
C THR A 21 4.04 -3.61 -6.47
N ASN A 22 3.97 -4.42 -5.39
CA ASN A 22 4.88 -4.34 -4.25
C ASN A 22 6.30 -4.89 -4.53
N VAL A 23 6.60 -5.23 -5.79
CA VAL A 23 7.95 -5.60 -6.26
C VAL A 23 8.89 -4.40 -6.34
N VAL A 24 8.38 -3.17 -6.28
CA VAL A 24 9.18 -1.94 -6.39
C VAL A 24 9.76 -1.49 -5.03
N THR A 25 10.85 -0.73 -5.08
CA THR A 25 11.36 0.05 -3.95
C THR A 25 11.06 1.52 -4.22
N PRO A 26 10.02 2.10 -3.59
CA PRO A 26 9.61 3.47 -3.86
C PRO A 26 10.38 4.48 -3.00
N ASP A 27 10.41 5.74 -3.44
CA ASP A 27 10.96 6.85 -2.65
C ASP A 27 10.02 7.29 -1.51
N VAL A 28 8.72 7.00 -1.62
CA VAL A 28 7.68 7.27 -0.62
C VAL A 28 6.56 6.25 -0.76
N VAL A 29 5.94 5.85 0.35
CA VAL A 29 4.71 5.04 0.34
C VAL A 29 3.55 5.81 0.94
N VAL A 30 2.35 5.55 0.43
CA VAL A 30 1.13 6.22 0.86
C VAL A 30 0.07 5.16 1.17
N ILE A 31 -0.51 5.24 2.37
CA ILE A 31 -1.70 4.49 2.78
C ILE A 31 -2.80 5.52 2.96
N THR A 32 -3.85 5.51 2.14
CA THR A 32 -4.89 6.54 2.23
C THR A 32 -5.75 6.33 3.47
N ASN A 33 -6.67 5.40 3.43
CA ASN A 33 -7.65 5.11 4.46
C ASN A 33 -7.70 3.60 4.70
N VAL A 34 -8.00 3.20 5.93
CA VAL A 34 -8.28 1.80 6.25
C VAL A 34 -9.77 1.68 6.54
N ALA A 35 -10.45 0.88 5.74
CA ALA A 35 -11.88 0.61 5.90
C ALA A 35 -12.12 -0.89 5.71
N MET A 36 -13.32 -1.35 6.09
CA MET A 36 -13.74 -2.71 5.80
C MET A 36 -13.94 -2.86 4.28
N ASP A 37 -12.91 -3.33 3.59
CA ASP A 37 -12.88 -3.61 2.16
C ASP A 37 -12.29 -5.00 1.89
N HIS A 38 -12.78 -5.68 0.85
CA HIS A 38 -12.22 -6.95 0.38
C HIS A 38 -11.97 -8.01 1.48
N ALA A 39 -12.84 -8.10 2.49
CA ALA A 39 -12.63 -8.91 3.70
C ALA A 39 -12.27 -10.38 3.40
N GLN A 40 -12.85 -10.97 2.35
CA GLN A 40 -12.53 -12.32 1.88
C GLN A 40 -11.04 -12.55 1.55
N TYR A 41 -10.28 -11.48 1.27
CA TYR A 41 -8.86 -11.52 0.93
C TYR A 41 -7.99 -10.85 2.00
N LEU A 42 -8.48 -9.79 2.64
CA LEU A 42 -7.69 -8.91 3.50
C LEU A 42 -7.91 -9.13 5.01
N GLY A 43 -8.90 -9.96 5.38
CA GLY A 43 -9.26 -10.23 6.77
C GLY A 43 -10.57 -9.59 7.21
N ASP A 44 -11.06 -10.03 8.35
CA ASP A 44 -12.41 -9.70 8.85
C ASP A 44 -12.42 -8.51 9.85
N ASP A 45 -11.28 -7.85 10.06
CA ASP A 45 -11.16 -6.67 10.90
C ASP A 45 -10.19 -5.63 10.32
N LEU A 46 -10.33 -4.38 10.79
CA LEU A 46 -9.53 -3.25 10.32
C LEU A 46 -8.03 -3.44 10.57
N ALA A 47 -7.65 -4.11 11.66
CA ALA A 47 -6.25 -4.32 11.99
C ALA A 47 -5.56 -5.27 10.99
N THR A 48 -6.25 -6.33 10.59
CA THR A 48 -5.76 -7.30 9.60
C THR A 48 -5.70 -6.64 8.21
N ILE A 49 -6.71 -5.86 7.85
CA ILE A 49 -6.72 -5.08 6.60
C ILE A 49 -5.58 -4.06 6.59
N ALA A 50 -5.36 -3.34 7.70
CA ALA A 50 -4.25 -2.40 7.85
C ALA A 50 -2.91 -3.10 7.68
N ALA A 51 -2.73 -4.29 8.25
CA ALA A 51 -1.50 -5.07 8.11
C ALA A 51 -1.23 -5.49 6.65
N GLU A 52 -2.27 -5.87 5.91
CA GLU A 52 -2.13 -6.17 4.47
C GLU A 52 -1.73 -4.92 3.67
N LYS A 53 -2.35 -3.76 3.93
CA LYS A 53 -1.99 -2.50 3.27
C LYS A 53 -0.59 -2.01 3.66
N ALA A 54 -0.22 -2.13 4.93
CA ALA A 54 1.11 -1.79 5.46
C ALA A 54 2.24 -2.65 4.89
N GLY A 55 1.92 -3.75 4.21
CA GLY A 55 2.90 -4.58 3.50
C GLY A 55 3.68 -3.87 2.39
N ILE A 56 3.27 -2.67 1.97
CA ILE A 56 4.05 -1.85 1.02
C ILE A 56 5.20 -1.07 1.68
N ILE A 57 5.22 -0.94 3.01
CA ILE A 57 6.26 -0.19 3.75
C ILE A 57 7.63 -0.86 3.59
N LYS A 58 8.64 -0.07 3.23
CA LYS A 58 10.03 -0.53 3.07
C LYS A 58 10.97 0.17 4.06
N PRO A 59 12.05 -0.50 4.54
CA PRO A 59 12.98 0.11 5.49
C PRO A 59 13.59 1.41 4.95
N GLY A 60 13.55 2.47 5.76
CA GLY A 60 14.11 3.78 5.41
C GLY A 60 13.29 4.59 4.40
N VAL A 61 12.14 4.08 3.95
CA VAL A 61 11.22 4.81 3.06
C VAL A 61 10.18 5.57 3.90
N PRO A 62 10.00 6.88 3.68
CA PRO A 62 8.95 7.66 4.34
C PRO A 62 7.56 7.09 4.06
N VAL A 63 6.72 7.10 5.09
CA VAL A 63 5.32 6.66 5.04
C VAL A 63 4.42 7.87 5.25
N VAL A 64 3.45 8.06 4.37
CA VAL A 64 2.37 9.05 4.51
C VAL A 64 1.06 8.30 4.70
N THR A 65 0.27 8.72 5.68
CA THR A 65 -1.08 8.17 5.87
C THR A 65 -2.12 9.28 6.00
N ALA A 66 -3.32 9.05 5.46
CA ALA A 66 -4.50 9.86 5.73
C ALA A 66 -5.44 9.21 6.76
N GLU A 67 -5.06 8.05 7.30
CA GLU A 67 -5.76 7.42 8.43
C GLU A 67 -5.51 8.23 9.70
N SER A 68 -6.61 8.52 10.41
CA SER A 68 -6.61 9.34 11.62
C SER A 68 -6.30 8.55 12.90
N ASP A 69 -6.51 7.23 12.86
CA ASP A 69 -6.14 6.28 13.91
C ASP A 69 -5.25 5.16 13.34
N PRO A 70 -3.97 5.46 13.03
CA PRO A 70 -3.07 4.58 12.29
C PRO A 70 -2.34 3.52 13.14
#